data_AF-A0A212KRE4-F1
#
_entry.id   AF-A0A212KRE4-F1
#
_cell.length_a   1.000
_cell.length_b   1.000
_cell.length_c   1.000
_cell.angle_alpha   90.00
_cell.angle_beta   90.00
_cell.angle_gamma   90.00
#
_symmetry.space_group_name_H-M   'P 1'
#
loop_
_entity.id
_entity.type
_entity.pdbx_description
1 polymer ?
#
loop_
_entity_poly.entity_id
_entity_poly.type
_entity_poly.pdbx_seq_one_letter_code
_entity_poly.pdbx_strand_id
1 'polypeptide(L)' 'MVFEHAHFVFVAKYRGSVFTKQLLDRLEVILSEIGAQMNAELLEVNGKMDHAHLLVNWPPK' A
#
# COMPACT_ATOMS: atom_id res chain seq x y z
N MET A 1 -5.60 -13.54 -18.50
CA MET A 1 -4.72 -12.46 -18.02
C MET A 1 -4.31 -12.83 -16.59
N VAL A 2 -3.03 -13.02 -16.31
CA VAL A 2 -2.55 -13.42 -14.97
C VAL A 2 -1.94 -12.18 -14.32
N PHE A 3 -2.48 -11.73 -13.20
CA PHE A 3 -1.91 -10.61 -12.43
C PHE A 3 -0.88 -11.14 -11.43
N GLU A 4 0.24 -10.44 -11.29
CA GLU A 4 1.21 -10.72 -10.23
C GLU A 4 0.86 -9.90 -8.99
N HIS A 5 0.76 -10.57 -7.84
CA HIS A 5 0.47 -9.91 -6.58
C HIS A 5 1.79 -9.58 -5.89
N ALA A 6 2.03 -8.30 -5.63
CA ALA A 6 3.15 -7.82 -4.85
C ALA A 6 2.66 -7.38 -3.46
N HIS A 7 3.36 -7.84 -2.42
CA HIS A 7 3.11 -7.43 -1.04
C HIS A 7 4.22 -6.49 -0.59
N PHE A 8 3.88 -5.22 -0.39
CA PHE A 8 4.81 -4.21 0.14
C PHE A 8 4.57 -4.00 1.63
N VAL A 9 5.66 -3.78 2.37
CA VAL A 9 5.62 -3.41 3.78
C VAL A 9 6.38 -2.11 3.96
N PHE A 10 5.69 -1.06 4.40
CA PHE A 10 6.31 0.20 4.77
C PHE A 10 6.45 0.29 6.27
N VAL A 11 7.66 0.58 6.74
CA VAL A 11 7.97 0.74 8.15
C VAL A 11 8.23 2.22 8.43
N ALA A 12 7.66 2.74 9.51
CA ALA A 12 7.90 4.12 9.90
C ALA A 12 9.37 4.34 10.24
N LYS A 13 9.87 5.56 10.02
CA LYS A 13 11.21 5.93 10.48
C LYS A 13 11.31 5.67 11.99
N TYR A 14 12.38 4.97 12.41
CA TYR A 14 12.57 4.51 13.79
C TYR A 14 11.46 3.61 14.36
N ARG A 15 10.65 2.96 13.50
CA ARG A 15 9.49 2.14 13.89
C ARG A 15 8.51 2.90 14.81
N GLY A 16 8.39 4.21 14.62
CA GLY A 16 7.46 5.02 15.38
C GLY A 16 6.01 4.61 15.15
N SER A 17 5.19 4.69 16.19
CA SER A 17 3.75 4.36 16.16
C SER A 17 2.92 5.47 15.48
N VAL A 18 3.04 5.62 14.16
CA VAL A 18 2.45 6.72 13.38
C VAL A 18 1.30 6.32 12.46
N PHE A 19 1.15 5.03 12.15
CA PHE A 19 0.09 4.52 11.27
C PHE A 19 -1.25 4.42 12.01
N THR A 20 -1.86 5.59 12.25
CA THR A 20 -3.26 5.68 12.71
C THR A 20 -4.20 5.27 11.58
N LYS A 21 -5.47 4.97 11.91
CA LYS A 21 -6.50 4.68 10.90
C LYS A 21 -6.61 5.82 9.87
N GLN A 22 -6.62 7.08 10.33
CA GLN A 22 -6.70 8.24 9.45
C GLN A 22 -5.50 8.33 8.49
N LEU A 23 -4.30 7.95 8.95
CA LEU A 23 -3.12 7.92 8.09
C LEU A 23 -3.20 6.77 7.06
N LEU A 24 -3.69 5.58 7.47
CA LEU A 24 -3.91 4.45 6.56
C LEU A 24 -4.96 4.78 5.50
N ASP A 25 -6.10 5.37 5.89
CA ASP A 25 -7.15 5.82 4.96
C ASP A 25 -6.59 6.84 3.95
N ARG A 26 -5.71 7.76 4.41
CA ARG A 26 -5.06 8.74 3.51
C ARG A 26 -4.03 8.08 2.60
N LEU A 27 -3.27 7.11 3.10
CA LEU A 27 -2.31 6.34 2.31
C LEU A 27 -3.02 5.57 1.20
N GLU A 28 -4.13 4.91 1.49
CA GLU A 28 -4.93 4.17 0.51
C GLU A 28 -5.32 5.03 -0.68
N VAL A 29 -5.82 6.26 -0.44
CA VAL A 29 -6.15 7.22 -1.51
C VAL A 29 -4.92 7.56 -2.36
N ILE A 30 -3.82 7.96 -1.72
CA ILE A 30 -2.59 8.38 -2.40
C ILE A 30 -1.99 7.23 -3.23
N LEU A 31 -1.95 6.03 -2.64
CA LEU A 31 -1.36 4.85 -3.26
C LEU A 31 -2.23 4.32 -4.40
N SER A 32 -3.55 4.49 -4.32
CA SER A 32 -4.46 4.17 -5.43
C SER A 32 -4.24 5.09 -6.62
N GLU A 33 -4.06 6.39 -6.37
CA GLU A 33 -3.73 7.38 -7.42
C GLU A 33 -2.38 7.08 -8.08
N ILE A 34 -1.35 6.77 -7.28
CA ILE A 34 -0.03 6.40 -7.78
C ILE A 34 -0.08 5.07 -8.56
N GLY A 35 -0.77 4.07 -8.02
CA GLY A 35 -0.96 2.77 -8.67
C GLY A 35 -1.55 2.95 -10.08
N ALA A 36 -2.63 3.72 -10.20
CA ALA A 36 -3.27 4.00 -11.48
C ALA A 36 -2.30 4.65 -12.49
N GLN A 37 -1.45 5.59 -12.05
CA GLN A 37 -0.42 6.21 -12.90
C GLN A 37 0.64 5.20 -13.36
N MET A 38 0.86 4.13 -12.61
CA MET A 38 1.83 3.07 -12.90
C MET A 38 1.22 1.84 -13.56
N ASN A 39 -0.05 1.89 -13.96
CA ASN A 39 -0.85 0.76 -14.43
C ASN A 39 -0.96 -0.39 -13.42
N ALA A 40 -0.81 -0.12 -12.12
CA ALA A 40 -0.99 -1.08 -11.04
C ALA A 40 -2.30 -0.81 -10.29
N GLU A 41 -2.87 -1.85 -9.68
CA GLU A 41 -4.09 -1.75 -8.89
C GLU A 41 -3.78 -2.02 -7.42
N LEU A 42 -4.11 -1.07 -6.54
CA LEU A 42 -4.02 -1.28 -5.09
C LEU A 42 -5.26 -2.07 -4.63
N LEU A 43 -5.04 -3.25 -4.06
CA LEU A 43 -6.11 -4.13 -3.61
C LEU A 43 -6.46 -3.95 -2.14
N GLU A 44 -5.44 -3.74 -1.30
CA GLU A 44 -5.63 -3.63 0.14
C GLU A 44 -4.54 -2.77 0.77
N VAL A 45 -4.94 -1.95 1.75
CA VAL A 45 -4.03 -1.29 2.69
C VAL A 45 -4.48 -1.63 4.11
N ASN A 46 -3.59 -2.21 4.88
CA ASN A 46 -3.80 -2.42 6.31
C ASN A 46 -2.48 -2.18 7.06
N GLY A 47 -2.47 -2.32 8.38
CA GLY A 47 -1.24 -2.11 9.13
C GLY A 47 -1.41 -2.13 10.64
N LYS A 48 -0.26 -2.07 11.31
CA LYS A 48 -0.16 -1.76 12.74
C LYS A 48 0.48 -0.40 12.90
N MET A 49 0.51 0.11 14.13
CA MET A 49 0.99 1.47 14.42
C MET A 49 2.40 1.76 13.85
N ASP A 50 3.28 0.77 13.74
CA ASP A 50 4.67 0.93 13.31
C ASP A 50 4.93 0.55 11.84
N HIS A 51 3.98 -0.07 11.15
CA HIS A 51 4.11 -0.47 9.74
C HIS A 51 2.77 -0.62 9.00
N ALA A 52 2.77 -0.35 7.70
CA ALA A 52 1.66 -0.60 6.79
C ALA A 52 1.99 -1.75 5.82
N HIS A 53 0.99 -2.57 5.53
CA HIS A 53 1.00 -3.60 4.50
C HIS A 53 0.14 -3.15 3.33
N LEU A 54 0.65 -3.38 2.11
CA LEU A 54 -0.05 -3.07 0.87
C LEU A 54 -0.06 -4.30 -0.02
N LEU A 55 -1.23 -4.65 -0.52
CA LEU A 55 -1.38 -5.64 -1.57
C LEU A 55 -1.64 -4.92 -2.90
N VAL A 56 -0.77 -5.16 -3.88
CA VAL A 56 -0.84 -4.52 -5.20
C VAL A 56 -0.89 -5.58 -6.28
N ASN A 57 -1.80 -5.43 -7.22
CA ASN A 57 -1.80 -6.12 -8.49
C ASN A 57 -0.94 -5.37 -9.49
N TRP A 58 0.09 -6.04 -10.01
CA TRP A 58 0.88 -5.54 -11.11
C TRP A 58 0.48 -6.24 -12.41
N PRO A 59 0.32 -5.51 -13.52
CA PRO A 59 0.07 -6.12 -14.81
C PRO A 59 1.28 -6.98 -15.20
N PRO A 60 1.06 -8.19 -15.77
CA PRO A 60 2.15 -9.01 -16.27
C PRO A 60 2.94 -8.21 -17.34
N LYS A 61 4.27 -8.31 -17.29
CA LYS A 61 5.15 -7.74 -18.32
C LYS A 61 4.94 -8.42 -19.68
#